data_AF-A0A833WE09-F1
#
_entry.id   AF-A0A833WE09-F1
#
_cell.length_a   1.000
_cell.length_b   1.000
_cell.length_c   1.000
_cell.angle_alpha   90.00
_cell.angle_beta   90.00
_cell.angle_gamma   90.00
#
_symmetry.space_group_name_H-M   'P 1'
#
loop_
_entity.id
_entity.type
_entity.pdbx_description
1 polymer ?
#
loop_
_entity_poly.entity_id
_entity_poly.type
_entity_poly.pdbx_seq_one_letter_code
_entity_poly.pdbx_strand_id
1 'polypeptide(L)'
;MEVLAPHRMHHSHAMRGLQMDISGMDMTSSSIIDMSMAMEVSSSFAATTTITSDEDFKCPVCGMSTKDMGYDNLNHIGLDHGQTIYTCGMAARSFDDYSFDVTDTAYLAANVAEFIINSTDSTAYAKCEDSCEECASGIKDPVTGDDVTTSNYQYVCLKNGQKIYFASTDSKNEYLNSVNSEPRYLVDSIICENETCSDAENITVVSAAAQAFVPDLSASSSGGSSTAASGSSAAVSVNTPASVAFAVASVLATLAMMA
;
A
#
# COMPACT_ATOMS: atom_id res chain seq x y z
N MET A 1 25.81 -64.70 6.04
CA MET A 1 24.68 -65.04 6.93
C MET A 1 23.78 -63.82 6.97
N GLU A 2 22.94 -63.68 5.96
CA GLU A 2 21.54 -64.21 5.94
C GLU A 2 20.62 -63.19 6.63
N VAL A 3 20.04 -62.24 5.88
CA VAL A 3 18.76 -62.30 5.11
C VAL A 3 17.56 -62.39 6.07
N LEU A 4 16.65 -61.41 6.01
CA LEU A 4 15.20 -61.57 5.74
C LEU A 4 14.39 -60.29 6.08
N ALA A 5 13.92 -59.61 5.03
CA ALA A 5 12.50 -59.21 4.95
C ALA A 5 11.71 -60.41 4.34
N PRO A 6 10.36 -60.49 4.26
CA PRO A 6 9.32 -59.43 4.34
C PRO A 6 8.01 -59.85 5.09
N HIS A 7 6.98 -58.98 5.15
CA HIS A 7 5.63 -59.34 4.66
C HIS A 7 4.59 -58.21 4.68
N ARG A 8 3.76 -58.28 3.64
CA ARG A 8 2.67 -57.42 3.18
C ARG A 8 1.37 -58.16 3.50
N MET A 9 0.39 -57.49 4.09
CA MET A 9 -0.98 -58.02 4.25
C MET A 9 -1.96 -57.04 3.62
N HIS A 10 -2.61 -57.50 2.56
CA HIS A 10 -3.79 -56.91 1.95
C HIS A 10 -4.98 -57.03 2.92
N HIS A 11 -5.82 -56.01 3.01
CA HIS A 11 -7.23 -56.20 3.36
C HIS A 11 -8.12 -55.53 2.32
N SER A 12 -8.93 -56.38 1.70
CA SER A 12 -9.96 -56.07 0.74
C SER A 12 -11.27 -55.88 1.50
N HIS A 13 -11.99 -54.78 1.28
CA HIS A 13 -13.43 -54.73 1.54
C HIS A 13 -14.14 -54.16 0.33
N ALA A 14 -14.99 -55.01 -0.24
CA ALA A 14 -15.87 -54.72 -1.36
C ALA A 14 -17.29 -54.42 -0.86
N MET A 15 -17.86 -53.35 -1.42
CA MET A 15 -19.23 -53.18 -1.93
C MET A 15 -20.46 -53.38 -1.03
N ARG A 16 -21.18 -52.27 -0.82
CA ARG A 16 -22.66 -52.12 -0.90
C ARG A 16 -22.93 -50.61 -0.94
N GLY A 17 -23.51 -49.98 -1.96
CA GLY A 17 -24.56 -50.43 -2.87
C GLY A 17 -25.90 -49.84 -2.45
N LEU A 18 -26.06 -48.51 -2.54
CA LEU A 18 -27.35 -47.83 -2.51
C LEU A 18 -27.38 -46.79 -3.63
N GLN A 19 -27.90 -47.24 -4.76
CA GLN A 19 -28.39 -46.46 -5.89
C GLN A 19 -29.63 -45.67 -5.43
N MET A 20 -29.64 -44.35 -5.63
CA MET A 20 -30.88 -43.57 -5.65
C MET A 20 -31.01 -42.93 -7.02
N ASP A 21 -31.87 -43.52 -7.84
CA ASP A 21 -32.39 -42.94 -9.06
C ASP A 21 -33.43 -41.86 -8.72
N ILE A 22 -33.25 -40.64 -9.23
CA ILE A 22 -34.38 -39.75 -9.48
C ILE A 22 -34.23 -39.18 -10.89
N SER A 23 -35.06 -39.70 -11.78
CA SER A 23 -35.21 -39.21 -13.15
C SER A 23 -36.22 -38.06 -13.17
N GLY A 24 -35.82 -36.97 -13.83
CA GLY A 24 -36.70 -36.21 -14.72
C GLY A 24 -37.70 -35.24 -14.08
N MET A 25 -37.31 -33.97 -13.99
CA MET A 25 -38.22 -32.85 -14.28
C MET A 25 -37.44 -31.76 -15.03
N ASP A 26 -37.75 -31.66 -16.33
CA ASP A 26 -37.41 -30.55 -17.20
C ASP A 26 -38.50 -29.48 -17.01
N MET A 27 -38.10 -28.25 -16.70
CA MET A 27 -38.96 -27.06 -16.77
C MET A 27 -38.09 -25.90 -17.22
N THR A 28 -37.98 -25.76 -18.53
CA THR A 28 -37.77 -24.47 -19.19
C THR A 28 -38.83 -23.48 -18.70
N SER A 29 -38.41 -22.41 -18.03
CA SER A 29 -39.17 -21.15 -17.98
C SER A 29 -38.24 -20.00 -17.64
N SER A 30 -38.09 -19.14 -18.64
CA SER A 30 -37.56 -17.80 -18.54
C SER A 30 -38.30 -17.02 -17.45
N SER A 31 -37.56 -16.47 -16.50
CA SER A 31 -38.03 -15.36 -15.66
C SER A 31 -36.80 -14.58 -15.20
N ILE A 32 -36.50 -13.54 -15.97
CA ILE A 32 -35.99 -12.27 -15.47
C ILE A 32 -36.76 -11.90 -14.20
N ILE A 33 -36.12 -11.99 -13.04
CA ILE A 33 -36.60 -11.35 -11.81
C ILE A 33 -35.45 -10.54 -11.26
N ASP A 34 -35.46 -9.29 -11.70
CA ASP A 34 -34.97 -8.10 -11.02
C ASP A 34 -35.13 -8.25 -9.49
N MET A 35 -34.01 -8.35 -8.77
CA MET A 35 -33.98 -8.13 -7.33
C MET A 35 -33.50 -6.70 -7.06
N SER A 36 -34.33 -5.74 -7.46
CA SER A 36 -34.39 -4.46 -6.77
C SER A 36 -35.06 -4.67 -5.40
N MET A 37 -34.24 -4.91 -4.39
CA MET A 37 -34.63 -4.64 -3.00
C MET A 37 -33.88 -3.39 -2.57
N ALA A 38 -34.49 -2.25 -2.89
CA ALA A 38 -34.19 -0.98 -2.25
C ALA A 38 -34.51 -1.12 -0.76
N MET A 39 -33.46 -1.21 0.06
CA MET A 39 -33.57 -0.87 1.48
C MET A 39 -33.38 0.63 1.59
N GLU A 40 -34.50 1.35 1.63
CA GLU A 40 -34.59 2.73 2.06
C GLU A 40 -34.23 2.78 3.56
N VAL A 41 -32.94 2.91 3.87
CA VAL A 41 -32.50 3.37 5.18
C VAL A 41 -32.25 4.88 5.07
N SER A 42 -33.26 5.65 5.45
CA SER A 42 -33.07 7.07 5.72
C SER A 42 -32.31 7.22 7.05
N SER A 43 -31.00 7.05 6.97
CA SER A 43 -30.06 7.52 7.98
C SER A 43 -28.75 7.78 7.26
N SER A 44 -28.40 9.06 7.15
CA SER A 44 -27.15 9.57 6.61
C SER A 44 -25.97 9.07 7.45
N PHE A 45 -25.54 7.85 7.17
CA PHE A 45 -24.21 7.33 7.44
C PHE A 45 -23.69 6.92 6.07
N ALA A 46 -22.54 7.45 5.69
CA ALA A 46 -21.84 6.97 4.51
C ALA A 46 -21.65 5.46 4.69
N ALA A 47 -22.40 4.66 3.94
CA ALA A 47 -22.12 3.25 3.82
C ALA A 47 -20.79 3.16 3.07
N THR A 48 -19.69 3.10 3.82
CA THR A 48 -18.43 2.56 3.32
C THR A 48 -18.78 1.17 2.83
N THR A 49 -18.96 1.04 1.53
CA THR A 49 -19.02 -0.28 0.90
C THR A 49 -17.64 -0.86 1.17
N THR A 50 -17.53 -1.74 2.17
CA THR A 50 -16.31 -2.48 2.43
C THR A 50 -16.09 -3.39 1.23
N ILE A 51 -15.44 -2.87 0.19
CA ILE A 51 -14.95 -3.66 -0.92
C ILE A 51 -13.78 -4.44 -0.33
N THR A 52 -14.06 -5.61 0.23
CA THR A 52 -13.01 -6.52 0.65
C THR A 52 -12.32 -7.03 -0.61
N SER A 53 -11.02 -6.79 -0.71
CA SER A 53 -10.23 -7.27 -1.84
C SER A 53 -10.23 -8.80 -1.90
N ASP A 54 -10.23 -9.36 -3.11
CA ASP A 54 -10.05 -10.80 -3.31
C ASP A 54 -8.58 -11.26 -3.15
N GLU A 55 -7.64 -10.32 -3.13
CA GLU A 55 -6.21 -10.59 -2.99
C GLU A 55 -5.81 -11.05 -1.58
N ASP A 56 -4.90 -12.03 -1.51
CA ASP A 56 -4.30 -12.49 -0.25
C ASP A 56 -3.03 -11.68 0.06
N PHE A 57 -3.19 -10.66 0.90
CA PHE A 57 -2.07 -9.84 1.35
C PHE A 57 -1.31 -10.52 2.50
N LYS A 58 -0.11 -10.00 2.77
CA LYS A 58 0.66 -10.37 3.96
C LYS A 58 0.68 -9.22 4.94
N CYS A 59 0.29 -9.50 6.19
CA CYS A 59 0.27 -8.53 7.27
C CYS A 59 1.66 -7.92 7.45
N PRO A 60 1.81 -6.58 7.54
CA PRO A 60 3.11 -5.96 7.73
C PRO A 60 3.76 -6.31 9.07
N VAL A 61 2.93 -6.59 10.09
CA VAL A 61 3.36 -6.91 11.46
C VAL A 61 3.85 -8.35 11.60
N CYS A 62 3.03 -9.32 11.17
CA CYS A 62 3.28 -10.74 11.42
C CYS A 62 3.77 -11.52 10.18
N GLY A 63 3.58 -10.98 8.97
CA GLY A 63 3.86 -11.67 7.71
C GLY A 63 2.89 -12.80 7.34
N MET A 64 1.90 -13.09 8.18
CA MET A 64 0.85 -14.06 7.86
C MET A 64 -0.13 -13.51 6.85
N SER A 65 -0.84 -14.42 6.19
CA SER A 65 -1.97 -14.12 5.32
C SER A 65 -3.05 -13.31 6.04
N THR A 66 -3.68 -12.41 5.28
CA THR A 66 -4.84 -11.62 5.71
C THR A 66 -6.17 -12.31 5.38
N LYS A 67 -6.15 -13.44 4.67
CA LYS A 67 -7.33 -14.23 4.30
C LYS A 67 -7.37 -15.61 4.95
N ASP A 68 -6.22 -16.26 5.11
CA ASP A 68 -6.14 -17.58 5.73
C ASP A 68 -6.71 -17.56 7.16
N MET A 69 -7.07 -18.74 7.67
CA MET A 69 -7.65 -18.90 9.02
C MET A 69 -9.00 -18.21 9.22
N GLY A 70 -9.66 -17.77 8.14
CA GLY A 70 -10.97 -17.12 8.19
C GLY A 70 -10.90 -15.61 8.46
N TYR A 71 -9.73 -14.99 8.26
CA TYR A 71 -9.58 -13.54 8.41
C TYR A 71 -10.22 -12.76 7.27
N ASP A 72 -10.30 -13.32 6.06
CA ASP A 72 -11.02 -12.82 4.89
C ASP A 72 -10.92 -11.30 4.64
N ASN A 73 -9.74 -10.69 4.89
CA ASN A 73 -9.49 -9.25 4.77
C ASN A 73 -10.40 -8.37 5.66
N LEU A 74 -10.98 -8.94 6.73
CA LEU A 74 -11.86 -8.23 7.66
C LEU A 74 -11.10 -7.38 8.69
N ASN A 75 -9.77 -7.43 8.66
CA ASN A 75 -8.88 -6.70 9.57
C ASN A 75 -7.97 -5.80 8.73
N HIS A 76 -8.04 -4.49 8.96
CA HIS A 76 -7.30 -3.51 8.18
C HIS A 76 -7.27 -2.14 8.86
N ILE A 77 -6.36 -1.29 8.37
CA ILE A 77 -6.38 0.14 8.64
C ILE A 77 -6.76 0.87 7.36
N GLY A 78 -7.63 1.86 7.46
CA GLY A 78 -7.97 2.78 6.38
C GLY A 78 -7.22 4.08 6.55
N LEU A 79 -6.56 4.53 5.50
CA LEU A 79 -5.94 5.84 5.42
C LEU A 79 -6.98 6.89 4.99
N ASP A 80 -6.63 8.15 5.22
CA ASP A 80 -7.35 9.28 4.63
C ASP A 80 -7.57 9.03 3.12
N HIS A 81 -8.77 9.38 2.66
CA HIS A 81 -9.22 9.16 1.28
C HIS A 81 -9.33 7.68 0.83
N GLY A 82 -9.29 6.72 1.75
CA GLY A 82 -9.85 5.37 1.55
C GLY A 82 -8.87 4.29 1.10
N GLN A 83 -7.56 4.56 1.06
CA GLN A 83 -6.58 3.49 0.91
C GLN A 83 -6.60 2.56 2.11
N THR A 84 -6.35 1.26 1.89
CA THR A 84 -6.46 0.24 2.94
C THR A 84 -5.19 -0.58 3.03
N ILE A 85 -4.71 -0.83 4.26
CA ILE A 85 -3.62 -1.76 4.54
C ILE A 85 -4.17 -2.90 5.39
N TYR A 86 -4.12 -4.11 4.86
CA TYR A 86 -4.73 -5.30 5.48
C TYR A 86 -3.80 -5.96 6.51
N THR A 87 -4.39 -6.50 7.56
CA THR A 87 -3.67 -7.17 8.65
C THR A 87 -4.22 -8.58 8.90
N CYS A 88 -3.43 -9.38 9.62
CA CYS A 88 -3.86 -10.67 10.13
C CYS A 88 -4.78 -10.41 11.34
N GLY A 89 -5.94 -11.08 11.42
CA GLY A 89 -6.91 -10.95 12.53
C GLY A 89 -6.47 -11.64 13.83
N MET A 90 -5.19 -11.55 14.15
CA MET A 90 -4.65 -12.16 15.36
C MET A 90 -5.25 -11.50 16.61
N ALA A 91 -5.48 -12.32 17.64
CA ALA A 91 -5.79 -11.84 18.96
C ALA A 91 -4.69 -10.89 19.49
N ALA A 92 -5.10 -9.94 20.33
CA ALA A 92 -4.19 -9.00 20.95
C ALA A 92 -3.05 -9.72 21.71
N ARG A 93 -1.85 -9.15 21.63
CA ARG A 93 -0.64 -9.68 22.25
C ARG A 93 0.25 -8.55 22.77
N SER A 94 1.18 -8.90 23.64
CA SER A 94 2.12 -7.93 24.20
C SER A 94 3.19 -7.54 23.18
N PHE A 95 3.56 -6.27 23.18
CA PHE A 95 4.68 -5.71 22.45
C PHE A 95 5.61 -5.01 23.44
N ASP A 96 6.93 -5.05 23.21
CA ASP A 96 7.92 -4.58 24.19
C ASP A 96 7.77 -3.08 24.54
N ASP A 97 7.25 -2.27 23.61
CA ASP A 97 7.03 -0.83 23.81
C ASP A 97 5.79 -0.50 24.68
N TYR A 98 4.90 -1.47 24.90
CA TYR A 98 3.59 -1.23 25.53
C TYR A 98 3.34 -2.16 26.73
N SER A 99 2.69 -1.63 27.77
CA SER A 99 2.36 -2.36 28.99
C SER A 99 1.01 -3.09 28.93
N PHE A 100 0.39 -3.12 27.75
CA PHE A 100 -0.92 -3.71 27.47
C PHE A 100 -0.88 -4.48 26.15
N ASP A 101 -1.77 -5.44 25.99
CA ASP A 101 -1.90 -6.21 24.76
C ASP A 101 -2.61 -5.37 23.70
N VAL A 102 -2.12 -5.47 22.46
CA VAL A 102 -2.73 -4.83 21.29
C VAL A 102 -2.81 -5.81 20.12
N THR A 103 -3.83 -5.63 19.29
CA THR A 103 -3.99 -6.29 18.01
C THR A 103 -2.92 -5.81 17.03
N ASP A 104 -2.55 -6.65 16.08
CA ASP A 104 -1.63 -6.25 15.01
C ASP A 104 -2.20 -5.09 14.18
N THR A 105 -3.52 -4.98 14.06
CA THR A 105 -4.19 -3.85 13.39
C THR A 105 -3.99 -2.53 14.13
N ALA A 106 -4.25 -2.47 15.43
CA ALA A 106 -4.04 -1.27 16.22
C ALA A 106 -2.54 -0.92 16.33
N TYR A 107 -1.67 -1.93 16.45
CA TYR A 107 -0.23 -1.73 16.44
C TYR A 107 0.27 -1.13 15.12
N LEU A 108 -0.18 -1.67 13.98
CA LEU A 108 0.13 -1.13 12.66
C LEU A 108 -0.36 0.31 12.53
N ALA A 109 -1.62 0.57 12.89
CA ALA A 109 -2.22 1.91 12.82
C ALA A 109 -1.37 2.96 13.55
N ALA A 110 -0.88 2.62 14.75
CA ALA A 110 -0.06 3.52 15.52
C ALA A 110 1.38 3.65 14.99
N ASN A 111 1.93 2.61 14.36
CA ASN A 111 3.36 2.49 14.10
C ASN A 111 3.72 2.22 12.63
N VAL A 112 2.94 2.76 11.67
CA VAL A 112 3.17 2.49 10.24
C VAL A 112 4.63 2.71 9.82
N ALA A 113 5.28 3.74 10.38
CA ALA A 113 6.69 4.06 10.13
C ALA A 113 7.67 2.89 10.36
N GLU A 114 7.42 2.03 11.36
CA GLU A 114 8.25 0.86 11.66
C GLU A 114 8.21 -0.21 10.55
N PHE A 115 7.14 -0.20 9.76
CA PHE A 115 6.89 -1.17 8.71
C PHE A 115 7.29 -0.66 7.32
N ILE A 116 7.73 0.58 7.20
CA ILE A 116 8.19 1.15 5.93
C ILE A 116 9.57 0.56 5.56
N ILE A 117 9.70 0.14 4.31
CA ILE A 117 10.96 -0.28 3.71
C ILE A 117 11.51 0.85 2.84
N ASN A 118 12.70 1.32 3.18
CA ASN A 118 13.44 2.29 2.37
C ASN A 118 13.95 1.65 1.07
N SER A 119 13.98 2.42 -0.02
CA SER A 119 14.38 1.93 -1.35
C SER A 119 15.85 1.49 -1.41
N THR A 120 16.67 1.95 -0.46
CA THR A 120 18.04 1.50 -0.25
C THR A 120 18.16 0.04 0.19
N ASP A 121 17.13 -0.55 0.80
CA ASP A 121 17.06 -1.99 1.09
C ASP A 121 16.48 -2.74 -0.12
N SER A 122 17.31 -2.96 -1.13
CA SER A 122 16.89 -3.58 -2.39
C SER A 122 16.25 -4.96 -2.24
N THR A 123 16.59 -5.71 -1.18
CA THR A 123 16.08 -7.07 -0.96
C THR A 123 14.68 -7.04 -0.36
N ALA A 124 14.46 -6.22 0.66
CA ALA A 124 13.14 -6.07 1.26
C ALA A 124 12.21 -5.29 0.33
N TYR A 125 12.72 -4.27 -0.36
CA TYR A 125 11.94 -3.41 -1.25
C TYR A 125 11.44 -4.16 -2.49
N ALA A 126 12.18 -5.17 -2.96
CA ALA A 126 11.77 -6.02 -4.08
C ALA A 126 10.48 -6.82 -3.82
N LYS A 127 9.98 -6.87 -2.58
CA LYS A 127 8.64 -7.43 -2.29
C LYS A 127 7.50 -6.54 -2.78
N CYS A 128 7.76 -5.26 -2.99
CA CYS A 128 6.81 -4.32 -3.59
C CYS A 128 7.16 -4.17 -5.06
N GLU A 129 6.37 -4.78 -5.93
CA GLU A 129 6.55 -4.61 -7.36
C GLU A 129 6.28 -3.15 -7.77
N ASP A 130 7.11 -2.63 -8.69
CA ASP A 130 6.96 -1.32 -9.32
C ASP A 130 5.81 -1.33 -10.33
N SER A 131 4.61 -1.47 -9.80
CA SER A 131 3.34 -1.52 -10.51
C SER A 131 2.22 -0.93 -9.64
N CYS A 132 1.11 -0.57 -10.26
CA CYS A 132 -0.11 -0.18 -9.55
C CYS A 132 -1.32 -0.74 -10.29
N GLU A 133 -1.60 -2.04 -10.07
CA GLU A 133 -2.76 -2.69 -10.67
C GLU A 133 -4.06 -2.14 -10.04
N GLU A 134 -3.99 -1.81 -8.75
CA GLU A 134 -5.11 -1.31 -7.96
C GLU A 134 -5.49 0.14 -8.33
N CYS A 135 -4.59 0.89 -9.00
CA CYS A 135 -4.89 2.23 -9.51
C CYS A 135 -6.08 2.24 -10.48
N ALA A 136 -6.36 1.12 -11.18
CA ALA A 136 -7.52 1.01 -12.05
C ALA A 136 -8.86 1.10 -11.29
N SER A 137 -8.85 0.79 -9.99
CA SER A 137 -10.03 0.83 -9.12
C SER A 137 -10.29 2.22 -8.51
N GLY A 138 -9.46 3.22 -8.83
CA GLY A 138 -9.65 4.60 -8.37
C GLY A 138 -9.11 4.83 -6.95
N ILE A 139 -7.79 4.77 -6.80
CA ILE A 139 -7.09 5.06 -5.54
C ILE A 139 -6.85 6.56 -5.39
N LYS A 140 -6.96 7.06 -4.16
CA LYS A 140 -6.72 8.46 -3.80
C LYS A 140 -5.45 8.62 -2.97
N ASP A 141 -4.71 9.69 -3.23
CA ASP A 141 -3.56 10.10 -2.42
C ASP A 141 -4.02 10.38 -0.98
N PRO A 142 -3.40 9.80 0.07
CA PRO A 142 -3.82 9.99 1.45
C PRO A 142 -3.55 11.41 1.98
N VAL A 143 -2.64 12.15 1.36
CA VAL A 143 -2.26 13.50 1.77
C VAL A 143 -3.14 14.54 1.08
N THR A 144 -3.37 14.37 -0.23
CA THR A 144 -4.02 15.41 -1.05
C THR A 144 -5.43 15.06 -1.52
N GLY A 145 -5.81 13.78 -1.52
CA GLY A 145 -7.05 13.29 -2.11
C GLY A 145 -7.06 13.25 -3.64
N ASP A 146 -5.92 13.53 -4.30
CA ASP A 146 -5.78 13.48 -5.76
C ASP A 146 -5.86 12.04 -6.28
N ASP A 147 -6.23 11.87 -7.55
CA ASP A 147 -6.25 10.57 -8.22
C ASP A 147 -4.84 10.00 -8.42
N VAL A 148 -4.65 8.77 -7.94
CA VAL A 148 -3.49 7.94 -8.25
C VAL A 148 -3.83 7.06 -9.45
N THR A 149 -3.05 7.22 -10.52
CA THR A 149 -3.19 6.46 -11.76
C THR A 149 -1.89 5.71 -12.06
N THR A 150 -1.94 4.77 -13.00
CA THR A 150 -0.75 4.06 -13.50
C THR A 150 0.31 4.98 -14.15
N SER A 151 -0.01 6.26 -14.38
CA SER A 151 0.89 7.23 -15.02
C SER A 151 1.61 8.18 -14.05
N ASN A 152 1.08 8.36 -12.84
CA ASN A 152 1.60 9.31 -11.85
C ASN A 152 1.86 8.67 -10.47
N TYR A 153 1.52 7.39 -10.27
CA TYR A 153 1.69 6.75 -8.99
C TYR A 153 3.13 6.86 -8.49
N GLN A 154 3.24 7.15 -7.21
CA GLN A 154 4.39 6.87 -6.38
C GLN A 154 3.92 5.90 -5.30
N TYR A 155 4.84 5.18 -4.66
CA TYR A 155 4.46 4.33 -3.53
C TYR A 155 5.50 4.30 -2.43
N VAL A 156 5.01 3.99 -1.23
CA VAL A 156 5.78 3.56 -0.08
C VAL A 156 5.58 2.06 0.07
N CYS A 157 6.69 1.31 0.16
CA CYS A 157 6.68 -0.13 0.37
C CYS A 157 6.60 -0.45 1.87
N LEU A 158 5.66 -1.31 2.25
CA LEU A 158 5.58 -1.85 3.59
C LEU A 158 6.22 -3.25 3.65
N LYS A 159 6.63 -3.65 4.85
CA LYS A 159 7.05 -5.02 5.14
C LYS A 159 6.01 -5.99 4.58
N ASN A 160 6.52 -7.01 3.90
CA ASN A 160 5.71 -8.09 3.30
C ASN A 160 4.88 -7.69 2.07
N GLY A 161 5.16 -6.54 1.44
CA GLY A 161 4.79 -6.29 0.04
C GLY A 161 3.56 -5.42 -0.19
N GLN A 162 2.83 -5.04 0.86
CA GLN A 162 1.75 -4.06 0.73
C GLN A 162 2.30 -2.66 0.45
N LYS A 163 1.53 -1.83 -0.25
CA LYS A 163 1.94 -0.51 -0.73
C LYS A 163 0.96 0.57 -0.26
N ILE A 164 1.48 1.78 -0.04
CA ILE A 164 0.69 3.00 0.09
C ILE A 164 1.01 3.86 -1.13
N TYR A 165 0.00 4.27 -1.88
CA TYR A 165 0.17 5.00 -3.13
C TYR A 165 -0.01 6.50 -2.95
N PHE A 166 0.66 7.29 -3.79
CA PHE A 166 0.61 8.74 -3.80
C PHE A 166 0.54 9.24 -5.24
N ALA A 167 -0.11 10.38 -5.45
CA ALA A 167 -0.26 10.99 -6.77
C ALA A 167 0.98 11.78 -7.21
N SER A 168 1.91 12.04 -6.27
CA SER A 168 3.13 12.82 -6.52
C SER A 168 4.27 12.43 -5.57
N THR A 169 5.50 12.82 -5.92
CA THR A 169 6.67 12.69 -5.03
C THR A 169 6.57 13.62 -3.82
N ASP A 170 5.93 14.77 -3.96
CA ASP A 170 5.81 15.76 -2.90
C ASP A 170 4.91 15.24 -1.77
N SER A 171 3.73 14.72 -2.10
CA SER A 171 2.81 14.10 -1.13
C SER A 171 3.42 12.84 -0.49
N LYS A 172 4.12 12.00 -1.26
CA LYS A 172 4.90 10.88 -0.71
C LYS A 172 5.91 11.35 0.35
N ASN A 173 6.67 12.40 0.03
CA ASN A 173 7.69 12.92 0.93
C ASN A 173 7.09 13.60 2.16
N GLU A 174 5.96 14.30 2.01
CA GLU A 174 5.21 14.86 3.13
C GLU A 174 4.78 13.77 4.12
N TYR A 175 4.24 12.67 3.60
CA TYR A 175 3.87 11.51 4.40
C TYR A 175 5.09 10.92 5.13
N LEU A 176 6.16 10.61 4.40
CA LEU A 176 7.37 10.02 4.95
C LEU A 176 8.04 10.86 6.05
N ASN A 177 7.93 12.19 5.96
CA ASN A 177 8.49 13.10 6.97
C ASN A 177 7.65 13.18 8.25
N SER A 178 6.39 12.73 8.22
CA SER A 178 5.42 12.95 9.30
C SER A 178 4.88 11.65 9.91
N VAL A 179 5.01 10.52 9.22
CA VAL A 179 4.46 9.21 9.63
C VAL A 179 4.96 8.70 10.98
N ASN A 180 6.10 9.19 11.48
CA ASN A 180 6.64 8.84 12.80
C ASN A 180 6.43 9.92 13.88
N SER A 181 5.72 11.01 13.56
CA SER A 181 5.55 12.14 14.47
C SER A 181 4.52 11.89 15.58
N GLU A 182 3.47 11.14 15.27
CA GLU A 182 2.43 10.73 16.21
C GLU A 182 1.76 9.42 15.77
N PRO A 183 1.08 8.70 16.68
CA PRO A 183 0.32 7.53 16.29
C PRO A 183 -0.78 7.89 15.29
N ARG A 184 -1.04 7.00 14.32
CA ARG A 184 -2.18 7.11 13.39
C ARG A 184 -2.13 8.31 12.45
N TYR A 185 -0.95 8.81 12.11
CA TYR A 185 -0.81 9.86 11.09
C TYR A 185 -1.45 9.43 9.75
N LEU A 186 -2.50 10.16 9.34
CA LEU A 186 -3.38 9.89 8.18
C LEU A 186 -4.13 8.55 8.22
N VAL A 187 -4.31 7.94 9.39
CA VAL A 187 -5.16 6.75 9.57
C VAL A 187 -6.54 7.21 10.03
N ASP A 188 -7.55 7.00 9.19
CA ASP A 188 -8.96 7.39 9.44
C ASP A 188 -9.78 6.26 10.09
N SER A 189 -9.41 5.00 9.84
CA SER A 189 -10.13 3.84 10.41
C SER A 189 -9.22 2.69 10.81
N ILE A 190 -9.62 1.97 11.85
CA ILE A 190 -8.89 0.83 12.41
C ILE A 190 -9.93 -0.27 12.65
N ILE A 191 -9.97 -1.25 11.75
CA ILE A 191 -11.05 -2.24 11.65
C ILE A 191 -10.54 -3.63 12.01
N CYS A 192 -11.22 -4.29 12.94
CA CYS A 192 -11.04 -5.67 13.35
C CYS A 192 -12.37 -6.41 13.18
N GLU A 193 -12.38 -7.47 12.39
CA GLU A 193 -13.58 -8.28 12.12
C GLU A 193 -14.80 -7.44 11.64
N ASN A 194 -14.58 -6.45 10.77
CA ASN A 194 -15.58 -5.46 10.29
C ASN A 194 -16.11 -4.45 11.33
N GLU A 195 -15.57 -4.43 12.54
CA GLU A 195 -15.90 -3.43 13.55
C GLU A 195 -14.67 -2.60 13.91
N THR A 196 -14.84 -1.44 14.54
CA THR A 196 -13.70 -0.70 15.06
C THR A 196 -12.99 -1.53 16.12
N CYS A 197 -11.66 -1.69 16.00
CA CYS A 197 -10.88 -2.43 16.98
C CYS A 197 -11.04 -1.80 18.38
N SER A 198 -11.32 -2.63 19.40
CA SER A 198 -11.56 -2.15 20.77
C SER A 198 -10.35 -1.44 21.41
N ASP A 199 -9.15 -1.68 20.87
CA ASP A 199 -7.86 -1.18 21.32
C ASP A 199 -7.26 -0.11 20.39
N ALA A 200 -8.03 0.38 19.40
CA ALA A 200 -7.61 1.31 18.36
C ALA A 200 -6.85 2.56 18.88
N GLU A 201 -7.24 3.06 20.05
CA GLU A 201 -6.73 4.30 20.63
C GLU A 201 -5.81 4.10 21.84
N ASN A 202 -5.56 2.86 22.27
CA ASN A 202 -4.77 2.60 23.47
C ASN A 202 -3.32 3.08 23.34
N ILE A 203 -2.77 3.02 22.12
CA ILE A 203 -1.43 3.52 21.82
C ILE A 203 -1.48 5.05 21.67
N THR A 204 -0.81 5.76 22.58
CA THR A 204 -0.73 7.23 22.60
C THR A 204 0.65 7.76 22.22
N VAL A 205 1.65 6.87 22.12
CA VAL A 205 3.01 7.20 21.71
C VAL A 205 3.51 6.11 20.75
N VAL A 206 4.14 6.53 19.67
CA VAL A 206 4.77 5.65 18.68
C VAL A 206 5.86 4.77 19.33
N SER A 207 6.07 3.57 18.80
CA SER A 207 7.10 2.62 19.24
C SER A 207 8.50 3.23 19.09
N ALA A 208 9.48 2.71 19.83
CA ALA A 208 10.86 3.17 19.68
C ALA A 208 11.39 2.95 18.26
N ALA A 209 10.96 1.88 17.58
CA ALA A 209 11.34 1.58 16.21
C ALA A 209 10.69 2.54 15.20
N ALA A 210 9.41 2.91 15.38
CA ALA A 210 8.76 3.94 14.58
C ALA A 210 9.43 5.31 14.75
N GLN A 211 9.78 5.70 15.99
CA GLN A 211 10.52 6.95 16.25
C GLN A 211 11.91 6.97 15.60
N ALA A 212 12.57 5.82 15.50
CA ALA A 212 13.88 5.68 14.87
C ALA A 212 13.81 5.66 13.33
N PHE A 213 12.62 5.67 12.74
CA PHE A 213 12.45 5.71 11.29
C PHE A 213 13.11 6.97 10.70
N VAL A 214 13.96 6.77 9.69
CA VAL A 214 14.55 7.84 8.90
C VAL A 214 14.11 7.64 7.45
N PRO A 215 13.35 8.58 6.87
CA PRO A 215 12.83 8.41 5.53
C PRO A 215 13.93 8.50 4.48
N ASP A 216 13.87 7.59 3.51
CA ASP A 216 14.64 7.69 2.27
C ASP A 216 13.82 8.49 1.24
N LEU A 217 14.16 9.78 1.10
CA LEU A 217 13.53 10.70 0.15
C LEU A 217 14.15 10.60 -1.26
N SER A 218 15.00 9.62 -1.50
CA SER A 218 15.55 9.39 -2.84
C SER A 218 14.42 9.15 -3.83
N ALA A 219 14.55 9.72 -5.01
CA ALA A 219 13.62 9.47 -6.10
C ALA A 219 13.80 8.03 -6.60
N SER A 220 13.11 7.09 -5.97
CA SER A 220 12.80 5.81 -6.61
C SER A 220 11.89 6.16 -7.78
N SER A 221 12.45 6.19 -8.99
CA SER A 221 11.71 6.48 -10.21
C SER A 221 10.79 5.31 -10.52
N SER A 222 9.63 5.27 -9.85
CA SER A 222 8.54 4.40 -10.23
C SER A 222 7.99 4.89 -11.57
N GLY A 223 7.72 3.94 -12.47
CA GLY A 223 7.49 4.15 -13.90
C GLY A 223 6.27 5.00 -14.26
N GLY A 224 6.36 6.30 -14.03
CA GLY A 224 5.43 7.33 -14.50
C GLY A 224 6.24 8.51 -15.03
N SER A 225 6.85 8.35 -16.20
CA SER A 225 7.47 9.48 -16.91
C SER A 225 6.41 10.49 -17.31
N SER A 226 6.14 11.45 -16.43
CA SER A 226 5.49 12.69 -16.79
C SER A 226 6.48 13.51 -17.63
N THR A 227 6.37 13.37 -18.95
CA THR A 227 6.87 14.36 -19.90
C THR A 227 6.06 15.65 -19.73
N ALA A 228 6.51 16.52 -18.82
CA ALA A 228 5.99 17.88 -18.71
C ALA A 228 7.00 18.88 -19.31
N ALA A 229 6.79 19.14 -20.60
CA ALA A 229 7.10 20.35 -21.37
C ALA A 229 8.31 21.22 -20.93
N SER A 230 9.48 20.93 -21.49
CA SER A 230 10.50 21.96 -21.74
C SER A 230 9.96 22.96 -22.77
N GLY A 231 9.52 24.12 -22.29
CA GLY A 231 9.24 25.28 -23.11
C GLY A 231 10.47 25.63 -23.95
N SER A 232 10.41 25.29 -25.23
CA SER A 232 11.44 25.60 -26.21
C SER A 232 11.44 27.09 -26.50
N SER A 233 12.26 27.85 -25.77
CA SER A 233 12.75 29.12 -26.28
C SER A 233 13.85 28.82 -27.30
N ALA A 234 13.48 28.86 -28.58
CA ALA A 234 14.39 28.81 -29.69
C ALA A 234 15.37 29.99 -29.62
N ALA A 235 16.62 29.71 -29.23
CA ALA A 235 17.75 30.59 -29.55
C ALA A 235 18.50 29.98 -30.73
N VAL A 236 18.30 30.59 -31.90
CA VAL A 236 19.02 30.29 -33.14
C VAL A 236 20.53 30.38 -32.91
N SER A 237 21.21 29.24 -33.03
CA SER A 237 22.66 29.15 -33.11
C SER A 237 23.09 29.54 -34.53
N VAL A 238 23.72 30.70 -34.67
CA VAL A 238 24.41 31.10 -35.91
C VAL A 238 25.91 30.79 -35.76
N ASN A 239 26.38 29.92 -36.66
CA ASN A 239 27.76 29.46 -36.75
C ASN A 239 28.56 30.38 -37.71
N THR A 240 29.50 31.17 -37.15
CA THR A 240 30.87 31.47 -37.66
C THR A 240 31.04 32.24 -39.02
N PRO A 241 32.27 32.67 -39.40
CA PRO A 241 33.12 33.76 -38.86
C PRO A 241 33.31 34.93 -39.86
N ALA A 242 33.65 36.13 -39.38
CA ALA A 242 34.37 37.10 -40.21
C ALA A 242 35.18 38.07 -39.34
N SER A 243 36.49 38.00 -39.52
CA SER A 243 37.51 38.89 -39.01
C SER A 243 37.30 40.30 -39.55
N VAL A 244 37.13 41.30 -38.68
CA VAL A 244 37.51 42.68 -38.99
C VAL A 244 38.03 43.35 -37.72
N ALA A 245 39.31 43.72 -37.77
CA ALA A 245 39.97 44.55 -36.79
C ALA A 245 39.46 46.00 -36.89
N PHE A 246 39.19 46.65 -35.75
CA PHE A 246 39.43 48.08 -35.58
C PHE A 246 39.81 48.35 -34.12
N ALA A 247 40.99 48.95 -33.97
CA ALA A 247 41.48 49.57 -32.75
C ALA A 247 40.64 50.82 -32.41
N VAL A 248 40.68 51.29 -31.16
CA VAL A 248 41.28 52.60 -30.77
C VAL A 248 40.93 52.95 -29.30
N ALA A 249 42.00 53.33 -28.58
CA ALA A 249 42.12 54.26 -27.44
C ALA A 249 41.54 53.93 -26.05
N SER A 250 42.47 53.53 -25.18
CA SER A 250 42.83 54.10 -23.88
C SER A 250 42.07 55.34 -23.37
N VAL A 251 41.57 55.27 -22.13
CA VAL A 251 41.70 56.35 -21.13
C VAL A 251 41.94 55.72 -19.74
N LEU A 252 43.07 56.06 -19.13
CA LEU A 252 43.38 55.86 -17.71
C LEU A 252 42.53 56.78 -16.83
N ALA A 253 42.04 56.29 -15.70
CA ALA A 253 41.91 57.10 -14.48
C ALA A 253 41.99 56.20 -13.23
N THR A 254 42.94 56.53 -12.38
CA THR A 254 43.30 55.94 -11.08
C THR A 254 42.65 56.68 -9.89
N LEU A 255 42.69 56.03 -8.71
CA LEU A 255 42.51 56.53 -7.31
C LEU A 255 41.06 56.60 -6.80
N ALA A 256 40.70 56.29 -5.54
CA ALA A 256 41.43 56.18 -4.26
C ALA A 256 40.69 55.17 -3.32
N MET A 257 41.38 54.27 -2.62
CA MET A 257 41.74 54.31 -1.18
C MET A 257 40.62 54.61 -0.15
N MET A 258 40.31 53.55 0.62
CA MET A 258 40.18 53.45 2.09
C MET A 258 39.34 54.48 2.87
N ALA A 259 38.31 53.95 3.53
CA ALA A 259 37.99 54.22 4.93
C ALA A 259 37.58 52.89 5.59
#